data_AF-A0AAN1M3H1-F1
#
_entry.id   AF-A0AAN1M3H1-F1
#
_cell.length_a   1.000
_cell.length_b   1.000
_cell.length_c   1.000
_cell.angle_alpha   90.00
_cell.angle_beta   90.00
_cell.angle_gamma   90.00
#
_symmetry.space_group_name_H-M   'P 1'
#
loop_
_entity.id
_entity.type
_entity.pdbx_description
1 polymer ?
#
loop_
_entity_poly.entity_id
_entity_poly.type
_entity_poly.pdbx_seq_one_letter_code
_entity_poly.pdbx_strand_id
1 'polypeptide(L)' 'MAKTCMKYGQRVQNSVFECSVTPSDYLILKHDLAEIMDEMCDSLRYYNLGSKYASKIEHRGRQRHVPVDGVMML' A
#
# COMPACT_ATOMS: atom_id res chain seq x y z
N MET A 1 3.31 3.77 -10.78
CA MET A 1 2.85 3.02 -9.58
C MET A 1 2.94 3.80 -8.27
N ALA A 2 4.12 4.25 -7.82
CA ALA A 2 4.27 4.86 -6.49
C ALA A 2 3.32 6.04 -6.20
N LYS A 3 3.17 6.96 -7.16
CA LYS A 3 2.23 8.10 -7.04
C LYS A 3 0.78 7.64 -6.86
N THR A 4 0.37 6.58 -7.55
CA THR A 4 -0.99 6.02 -7.44
C THR A 4 -1.21 5.40 -6.06
N CYS A 5 -0.31 4.56 -5.58
CA CYS A 5 -0.43 3.93 -4.26
C CYS A 5 -0.41 4.95 -3.11
N MET A 6 0.43 5.98 -3.20
CA MET A 6 0.57 7.00 -2.15
C MET A 6 -0.67 7.89 -1.99
N LYS A 7 -1.63 7.88 -2.93
CA LYS A 7 -2.94 8.53 -2.71
C LYS A 7 -3.76 7.84 -1.63
N TYR A 8 -3.49 6.56 -1.39
CA TYR A 8 -4.30 5.67 -0.58
C TYR A 8 -3.54 5.12 0.64
N GLY A 9 -2.32 5.56 0.87
CA GLY A 9 -1.51 5.07 1.97
C GLY A 9 -0.04 5.46 1.85
N GLN A 10 0.83 4.57 2.30
CA GLN A 10 2.24 4.87 2.51
C GLN A 10 3.18 3.90 1.81
N ARG A 11 4.36 4.39 1.47
CA ARG A 11 5.44 3.59 0.90
C ARG A 11 6.30 3.01 2.03
N VAL A 12 6.25 1.70 2.22
CA VAL A 12 6.96 1.03 3.32
C VAL A 12 8.32 0.45 2.93
N GLN A 13 8.51 0.17 1.64
CA GLN A 13 9.81 -0.16 1.02
C GLN A 13 9.93 0.48 -0.37
N ASN A 14 11.00 0.20 -1.11
CA ASN A 14 11.17 0.76 -2.45
C ASN A 14 9.98 0.47 -3.38
N SER A 15 9.40 -0.73 -3.35
CA SER A 15 8.27 -1.10 -4.22
C SER A 15 7.09 -1.73 -3.45
N VAL A 16 7.05 -1.56 -2.13
CA VAL A 16 5.96 -2.06 -1.28
C VAL A 16 5.21 -0.90 -0.66
N PHE A 17 3.88 -0.97 -0.71
CA PHE A 17 2.96 0.06 -0.25
C PHE A 17 1.91 -0.56 0.65
N GLU A 18 1.60 0.12 1.75
CA GLU A 18 0.48 -0.20 2.62
C GLU A 18 -0.63 0.82 2.36
N CYS A 19 -1.78 0.34 1.88
CA CYS A 19 -2.91 1.19 1.53
C CYS A 19 -4.11 0.88 2.43
N SER A 20 -4.73 1.93 2.98
CA SER A 20 -5.99 1.84 3.72
C SER A 20 -7.10 2.38 2.83
N VAL A 21 -7.90 1.48 2.25
CA VAL A 21 -8.87 1.80 1.21
C VAL A 21 -10.24 1.19 1.49
N THR A 22 -11.30 1.85 1.03
CA THR A 22 -12.63 1.25 0.97
C THR A 22 -12.68 0.15 -0.12
N PRO A 23 -13.69 -0.74 -0.13
CA PRO A 23 -13.83 -1.73 -1.20
C PRO A 23 -13.92 -1.12 -2.61
N SER A 24 -14.58 0.03 -2.74
CA SER A 24 -14.69 0.76 -4.01
C SER A 24 -13.34 1.34 -4.44
N ASP A 25 -12.62 1.99 -3.53
CA ASP A 25 -11.28 2.54 -3.80
C ASP A 25 -10.29 1.43 -4.14
N TYR A 26 -10.43 0.25 -3.55
CA TYR A 26 -9.59 -0.90 -3.88
C TYR A 26 -9.76 -1.34 -5.34
N LEU A 27 -10.99 -1.34 -5.87
CA LEU A 27 -11.24 -1.67 -7.28
C LEU A 27 -10.62 -0.63 -8.22
N ILE A 28 -10.76 0.66 -7.89
CA ILE A 28 -10.15 1.76 -8.65
C ILE A 28 -8.63 1.65 -8.61
N LEU A 29 -8.04 1.45 -7.43
CA LEU A 29 -6.60 1.28 -7.28
C LEU A 29 -6.07 0.10 -8.11
N LYS A 30 -6.76 -1.05 -8.10
CA LYS A 30 -6.36 -2.20 -8.93
C LYS A 30 -6.40 -1.89 -10.42
N HIS A 31 -7.44 -1.19 -10.87
CA HIS A 31 -7.57 -0.77 -12.26
C HIS A 31 -6.42 0.16 -12.66
N ASP A 32 -6.22 1.24 -11.90
CA ASP A 32 -5.18 2.23 -12.16
C ASP A 32 -3.77 1.62 -12.14
N LEU A 33 -3.54 0.63 -11.27
CA LEU A 33 -2.26 -0.09 -11.21
C LEU A 33 -2.06 -1.04 -12.40
N ALA A 34 -3.13 -1.64 -12.93
CA ALA A 34 -3.06 -2.47 -14.12
C ALA A 34 -2.80 -1.65 -15.39
N GLU A 35 -3.36 -0.43 -15.50
CA GLU A 35 -3.11 0.44 -16.66
C GLU A 35 -1.66 0.96 -16.75
N ILE A 36 -0.96 1.03 -15.62
CA ILE A 36 0.41 1.57 -15.56
C ILE A 36 1.49 0.50 -15.45
N MET A 37 1.11 -0.78 -15.29
CA MET A 37 2.08 -1.87 -15.22
C MET A 37 2.44 -2.40 -16.60
N ASP A 38 3.67 -2.86 -16.76
CA ASP A 38 4.04 -3.71 -17.88
C ASP A 38 3.89 -5.18 -17.46
N GLU A 39 2.85 -5.87 -17.93
CA GLU A 39 2.58 -7.27 -17.56
C GLU A 39 3.70 -8.26 -17.96
N MET A 40 4.61 -7.87 -18.85
CA MET A 40 5.76 -8.70 -19.24
C MET A 40 6.96 -8.53 -18.32
N CYS A 41 7.07 -7.39 -17.64
CA CYS A 41 8.24 -7.03 -16.84
C CYS A 41 7.94 -6.89 -15.35
N ASP A 42 6.70 -6.55 -15.00
CA ASP A 42 6.26 -6.24 -13.65
C ASP A 42 5.40 -7.36 -13.05
N SER A 43 5.34 -7.38 -11.72
CA SER A 43 4.37 -8.21 -10.99
C SER A 43 3.78 -7.43 -9.83
N LEU A 44 2.46 -7.54 -9.66
CA LEU A 44 1.73 -6.93 -8.56
C LEU A 44 1.06 -8.03 -7.73
N ARG A 45 1.20 -7.91 -6.41
CA ARG A 45 0.58 -8.82 -5.44
C ARG A 45 -0.19 -8.00 -4.42
N TYR A 46 -1.45 -8.37 -4.21
CA TYR A 46 -2.35 -7.67 -3.30
C TYR A 46 -2.63 -8.54 -2.09
N TYR A 47 -2.36 -8.02 -0.90
CA TYR A 47 -2.63 -8.70 0.37
C TYR A 47 -3.68 -7.94 1.16
N ASN A 48 -4.87 -8.52 1.35
CA ASN A 48 -5.88 -7.96 2.22
C ASN A 48 -5.66 -8.45 3.66
N LEU A 49 -5.18 -7.55 4.52
CA LEU A 49 -4.80 -7.90 5.90
C LEU A 49 -5.96 -7.77 6.91
N GLY A 50 -7.07 -7.14 6.50
CA GLY A 50 -8.23 -6.85 7.34
C GLY A 50 -7.98 -5.77 8.40
N SER A 51 -8.99 -5.51 9.23
CA SER A 51 -8.97 -4.43 10.23
C SER A 51 -7.98 -4.61 11.39
N LYS A 52 -7.49 -5.84 11.62
CA LYS A 52 -6.49 -6.16 12.65
C LYS A 52 -5.14 -6.51 12.01
N TYR A 53 -4.68 -5.66 11.10
CA TYR A 53 -3.44 -5.89 10.34
C TYR A 53 -2.19 -5.60 11.16
N ALA A 54 -2.23 -4.61 12.06
CA ALA A 54 -1.06 -4.13 12.79
C ALA A 54 -0.33 -5.24 13.57
N SER A 55 -1.06 -6.17 14.20
CA SER A 55 -0.46 -7.30 14.94
C SER A 55 0.17 -8.37 14.04
N LYS A 56 -0.01 -8.28 12.72
CA LYS A 56 0.51 -9.21 11.73
C LYS A 56 1.75 -8.68 11.02
N ILE A 57 2.19 -7.46 11.35
CA ILE A 57 3.34 -6.81 10.71
C ILE A 57 4.51 -6.79 11.70
N GLU A 58 5.63 -7.40 11.29
CA GLU A 58 6.92 -7.26 11.95
C GLU A 58 7.87 -6.50 11.02
N HIS A 59 8.50 -5.45 11.54
CA HIS A 59 9.48 -4.66 10.79
C HIS A 59 10.87 -4.81 11.41
N ARG A 60 11.88 -5.03 10.57
CA ARG A 60 13.29 -5.11 10.95
C ARG A 60 14.11 -4.18 10.05
N GLY A 61 15.02 -3.41 10.65
CA GLY A 61 15.91 -2.48 9.95
C GLY A 61 15.43 -1.03 9.96
N ARG A 62 15.87 -0.24 8.97
CA ARG A 62 15.65 1.21 8.95
C ARG A 62 14.21 1.55 8.56
N GLN A 63 13.49 2.18 9.48
CA GLN A 63 12.16 2.72 9.23
C GLN A 63 12.24 3.94 8.32
N ARG A 64 11.44 3.94 7.24
CA ARG A 64 11.39 5.02 6.24
C ARG A 64 10.03 5.73 6.18
N HIS A 65 9.07 5.31 7.00
CA HIS A 65 7.70 5.82 7.02
C HIS A 65 7.17 5.92 8.46
N VAL A 66 6.15 6.77 8.68
CA VAL A 66 5.46 6.92 9.97
C VAL A 66 4.29 5.93 10.00
N PRO A 67 4.08 5.13 11.06
CA PRO A 67 2.99 4.15 11.10
C PRO A 67 1.62 4.80 10.81
N VAL A 68 0.79 4.14 9.99
CA VAL A 68 -0.55 4.64 9.60
C VAL A 68 -1.42 4.91 10.83
N ASP A 69 -1.33 4.06 11.85
CA ASP A 69 -2.09 4.20 13.10
C ASP A 69 -1.50 5.25 14.08
N GLY A 70 -0.34 5.84 13.74
CA GLY A 70 0.35 6.84 14.57
C GLY A 70 0.06 8.30 14.19
N VAL A 71 -0.73 8.54 13.15
CA VAL A 71 -1.08 9.90 12.71
C VAL A 71 -2.48 10.26 13.23
N MET A 72 -2.51 10.86 14.43
CA MET A 72 -3.54 11.85 14.74
C MET A 72 -3.35 12.99 13.74
N MET A 73 -4.38 13.25 12.93
CA MET A 73 -4.43 14.39 12.01
C MET A 73 -3.98 15.67 12.73
N LEU A 74 -3.05 16.41 12.13
CA LEU A 74 -2.92 17.86 12.28
C LEU A 74 -3.37 18.51 10.97
#